data_AF-A0A242LDA9-F1
#
_entry.id   AF-A0A242LDA9-F1
#
_cell.length_a   1.000
_cell.length_b   1.000
_cell.length_c   1.000
_cell.angle_alpha   90.00
_cell.angle_beta   90.00
_cell.angle_gamma   90.00
#
_symmetry.space_group_name_H-M   'P 1'
#
loop_
_entity.id
_entity.type
_entity.pdbx_description
1 polymer ?
#
loop_
_entity_poly.entity_id
_entity_poly.type
_entity_poly.pdbx_seq_one_letter_code
_entity_poly.pdbx_strand_id
1 'polypeptide(L)'
;MSNISAMIGWMSDRLGKVTYSMTNRLGPNSYDCSSAVYNALIAGGFLKAGSMGNTETLFNDLERNGWQQVQPDANGNYPAKKGDIFIWGTRGQTLGAAGHTGIFIDDSDQIIHCNYGFNGITVNDHDYIWNLNGQPAITIYRFKGEQTEKPATEQNKPDSSNGGNNMYTYIKRLPNGRDEIWFVNGTTRMYLPTGKHVEEANALIKRYGGTTDQVRYNYDNYGLKMIESSTKEIKF
;
A
#
# COMPACT_ATOMS: atom_id res chain seq x y z
N MET A 1 -3.08 -10.81 -3.85
CA MET A 1 -2.73 -9.77 -4.87
C MET A 1 -3.65 -8.57 -4.69
N SER A 2 -3.16 -7.34 -4.84
CA SER A 2 -3.98 -6.14 -4.73
C SER A 2 -5.00 -6.06 -5.87
N ASN A 3 -6.24 -5.67 -5.58
CA ASN A 3 -7.36 -5.78 -6.49
C ASN A 3 -8.32 -4.59 -6.34
N ILE A 4 -8.37 -3.73 -7.37
CA ILE A 4 -9.25 -2.56 -7.45
C ILE A 4 -10.73 -2.96 -7.34
N SER A 5 -11.12 -4.09 -7.93
CA SER A 5 -12.51 -4.57 -7.87
C SER A 5 -12.91 -5.02 -6.47
N ALA A 6 -12.00 -5.60 -5.70
CA ALA A 6 -12.25 -5.95 -4.29
C ALA A 6 -12.35 -4.71 -3.40
N MET A 7 -11.52 -3.69 -3.65
CA MET A 7 -11.59 -2.39 -2.97
C MET A 7 -12.94 -1.70 -3.20
N ILE A 8 -13.34 -1.55 -4.47
CA ILE A 8 -14.63 -0.95 -4.82
C ILE A 8 -15.79 -1.84 -4.33
N GLY A 9 -15.66 -3.17 -4.46
CA GLY A 9 -16.65 -4.14 -3.98
C GLY A 9 -16.96 -3.98 -2.50
N TRP A 10 -15.95 -3.77 -1.66
CA TRP A 10 -16.15 -3.54 -0.22
C TRP A 10 -17.03 -2.31 0.07
N MET A 11 -16.85 -1.23 -0.69
CA MET A 11 -17.66 -0.02 -0.59
C MET A 11 -19.08 -0.29 -1.11
N SER A 12 -19.20 -0.92 -2.28
CA SER A 12 -20.48 -1.25 -2.92
C SER A 12 -21.35 -2.17 -2.06
N ASP A 13 -20.76 -3.14 -1.36
CA ASP A 13 -21.48 -4.05 -0.46
C ASP A 13 -22.18 -3.31 0.69
N ARG A 14 -21.69 -2.11 1.04
CA ARG A 14 -22.17 -1.25 2.13
C ARG A 14 -22.96 -0.03 1.66
N LEU A 15 -23.08 0.18 0.35
CA LEU A 15 -23.83 1.27 -0.23
C LEU A 15 -25.28 1.26 0.30
N GLY A 16 -25.69 2.37 0.93
CA GLY A 16 -27.02 2.52 1.53
C GLY A 16 -27.34 1.62 2.74
N LYS A 17 -26.35 0.90 3.29
CA LYS A 17 -26.54 -0.04 4.42
C LYS A 17 -25.85 0.38 5.72
N VAL A 18 -25.03 1.44 5.66
CA VAL A 18 -24.25 1.96 6.79
C VAL A 18 -24.46 3.45 6.92
N THR A 19 -24.24 4.00 8.11
CA THR A 19 -24.35 5.44 8.38
C THR A 19 -23.00 6.13 8.46
N TYR A 20 -23.00 7.46 8.37
CA TYR A 20 -21.79 8.26 8.57
C TYR A 20 -21.57 8.54 10.07
N SER A 21 -20.36 8.30 10.57
CA SER A 21 -19.96 8.67 11.93
C SER A 21 -18.45 8.82 12.05
N MET A 22 -17.98 9.99 12.50
CA MET A 22 -16.58 10.21 12.88
C MET A 22 -16.25 9.57 14.24
N THR A 23 -17.25 9.33 15.10
CA THR A 23 -17.07 8.70 16.41
C THR A 23 -17.04 7.17 16.28
N ASN A 24 -18.07 6.61 15.65
CA ASN A 24 -18.20 5.16 15.45
C ASN A 24 -17.75 4.78 14.03
N ARG A 25 -16.47 5.05 13.73
CA ARG A 25 -15.96 5.01 12.36
C ARG A 25 -15.42 3.65 11.89
N LEU A 26 -15.37 2.64 12.74
CA LEU A 26 -14.68 1.37 12.44
C LEU A 26 -15.63 0.21 12.08
N GLY A 27 -16.91 0.52 11.85
CA GLY A 27 -17.93 -0.48 11.53
C GLY A 27 -18.52 -1.20 12.76
N PRO A 28 -19.40 -2.19 12.53
CA PRO A 28 -19.87 -2.60 11.20
C PRO A 28 -20.96 -1.67 10.62
N ASN A 29 -21.64 -0.90 11.47
CA ASN A 29 -22.84 -0.15 11.08
C ASN A 29 -22.56 1.28 10.61
N SER A 30 -21.37 1.80 10.88
CA SER A 30 -21.01 3.18 10.53
C SER A 30 -19.52 3.36 10.27
N TYR A 31 -19.22 4.34 9.42
CA TYR A 31 -17.88 4.70 8.98
C TYR A 31 -17.80 6.22 8.79
N ASP A 32 -16.59 6.77 8.69
CA ASP A 32 -16.41 8.09 8.09
C ASP A 32 -15.72 7.98 6.74
N CYS A 33 -15.48 9.12 6.08
CA CYS A 33 -14.91 9.18 4.74
C CYS A 33 -13.59 8.41 4.65
N SER A 34 -12.67 8.69 5.56
CA SER A 34 -11.34 8.07 5.54
C SER A 34 -11.38 6.64 6.05
N SER A 35 -12.12 6.29 7.10
CA SER A 35 -12.16 4.92 7.60
C SER A 35 -12.79 3.97 6.59
N ALA A 36 -13.78 4.42 5.82
CA ALA A 36 -14.34 3.66 4.71
C ALA A 36 -13.27 3.38 3.64
N VAL A 37 -12.49 4.40 3.26
CA VAL A 37 -11.37 4.24 2.30
C VAL A 37 -10.28 3.31 2.85
N TYR A 38 -9.87 3.43 4.12
CA TYR A 38 -8.88 2.50 4.73
C TYR A 38 -9.37 1.05 4.70
N ASN A 39 -10.63 0.80 5.06
CA ASN A 39 -11.18 -0.56 5.02
C ASN A 39 -11.30 -1.09 3.59
N ALA A 40 -11.69 -0.24 2.63
CA ALA A 40 -11.71 -0.60 1.22
C ALA A 40 -10.31 -0.94 0.70
N LEU A 41 -9.30 -0.13 1.01
CA LEU A 41 -7.90 -0.38 0.65
C LEU A 41 -7.38 -1.68 1.27
N ILE A 42 -7.75 -2.00 2.52
CA ILE A 42 -7.44 -3.29 3.16
C ILE A 42 -8.11 -4.45 2.41
N ALA A 43 -9.40 -4.33 2.12
CA ALA A 43 -10.14 -5.36 1.38
C ALA A 43 -9.59 -5.57 -0.03
N GLY A 44 -9.09 -4.50 -0.65
CA GLY A 44 -8.37 -4.53 -1.93
C GLY A 44 -6.93 -5.01 -1.81
N GLY A 45 -6.40 -5.29 -0.62
CA GLY A 45 -5.01 -5.71 -0.42
C GLY A 45 -3.98 -4.62 -0.75
N PHE A 46 -4.35 -3.35 -0.72
CA PHE A 46 -3.46 -2.20 -0.88
C PHE A 46 -2.85 -1.73 0.43
N LEU A 47 -3.52 -2.01 1.56
CA LEU A 47 -3.01 -1.78 2.91
C LEU A 47 -3.05 -3.08 3.70
N LYS A 48 -2.18 -3.20 4.71
CA LYS A 48 -2.16 -4.35 5.61
C LYS A 48 -3.38 -4.34 6.53
N ALA A 49 -3.90 -5.52 6.87
CA ALA A 49 -4.98 -5.63 7.85
C ALA A 49 -4.59 -4.94 9.17
N GLY A 50 -5.51 -4.16 9.74
CA GLY A 50 -5.27 -3.35 10.94
C GLY A 50 -4.68 -1.96 10.68
N SER A 51 -4.27 -1.63 9.44
CA SER A 51 -3.94 -0.25 9.07
C SER A 51 -5.16 0.66 9.25
N MET A 52 -5.00 1.78 9.95
CA MET A 52 -6.06 2.74 10.14
C MET A 52 -5.48 4.11 10.40
N GLY A 53 -6.08 5.12 9.78
CA GLY A 53 -5.71 6.51 9.94
C GLY A 53 -6.92 7.41 9.73
N ASN A 54 -6.64 8.65 9.39
CA ASN A 54 -7.60 9.66 8.96
C ASN A 54 -7.19 10.22 7.58
N THR A 55 -7.94 11.20 7.08
CA THR A 55 -7.69 11.88 5.81
C THR A 55 -6.27 12.46 5.73
N GLU A 56 -5.75 13.00 6.83
CA GLU A 56 -4.42 13.63 6.89
C GLU A 56 -3.30 12.60 6.78
N THR A 57 -3.41 11.48 7.47
CA THR A 57 -2.44 10.39 7.36
C THR A 57 -2.52 9.66 6.01
N LEU A 58 -3.67 9.70 5.33
CA LEU A 58 -3.93 8.97 4.10
C LEU A 58 -2.98 9.36 2.96
N PHE A 59 -2.59 10.63 2.86
CA PHE A 59 -1.57 11.06 1.89
C PHE A 59 -0.28 10.22 2.00
N ASN A 60 0.28 10.16 3.22
CA ASN A 60 1.53 9.43 3.47
C ASN A 60 1.35 7.92 3.32
N ASP A 61 0.21 7.39 3.75
CA ASP A 61 -0.03 5.95 3.71
C ASP A 61 -0.24 5.44 2.28
N LEU A 62 -0.89 6.23 1.41
CA LEU A 62 -0.96 5.92 -0.02
C LEU A 62 0.43 5.93 -0.66
N GLU A 63 1.21 7.01 -0.46
CA GLU A 63 2.57 7.14 -1.01
C GLU A 63 3.49 5.99 -0.58
N ARG A 64 3.43 5.59 0.68
CA ARG A 64 4.23 4.47 1.22
C ARG A 64 3.83 3.10 0.68
N ASN A 65 2.64 2.98 0.08
CA ASN A 65 2.09 1.72 -0.43
C ASN A 65 1.91 1.75 -1.97
N GLY A 66 2.78 2.49 -2.68
CA GLY A 66 2.89 2.41 -4.15
C GLY A 66 1.85 3.23 -4.92
N TRP A 67 1.16 4.15 -4.24
CA TRP A 67 0.28 5.10 -4.91
C TRP A 67 1.04 6.37 -5.25
N GLN A 68 0.76 6.93 -6.42
CA GLN A 68 1.39 8.14 -6.90
C GLN A 68 0.34 9.22 -7.14
N GLN A 69 0.69 10.46 -6.82
CA GLN A 69 -0.16 11.59 -7.12
C GLN A 69 -0.30 11.75 -8.64
N VAL A 70 -1.54 11.74 -9.12
CA VAL A 70 -1.90 12.08 -10.50
C VAL A 70 -1.66 13.58 -10.68
N GLN A 71 -0.97 13.95 -11.75
CA GLN A 71 -0.79 15.35 -12.10
C GLN A 71 -2.01 15.83 -12.90
N PRO A 72 -2.48 17.07 -12.67
CA PRO A 72 -3.49 17.66 -13.54
C PRO A 72 -2.91 17.86 -14.95
N ASP A 73 -3.79 17.86 -15.94
CA ASP A 73 -3.45 18.22 -17.30
C ASP A 73 -3.20 19.75 -17.43
N ALA A 74 -2.89 20.19 -18.65
CA ALA A 74 -2.60 21.60 -18.94
C ALA A 74 -3.76 22.56 -18.61
N ASN A 75 -4.98 22.06 -18.46
CA ASN A 75 -6.18 22.83 -18.12
C ASN A 75 -6.53 22.75 -16.63
N GLY A 76 -5.73 22.05 -15.82
CA GLY A 76 -6.00 21.84 -14.41
C GLY A 76 -6.95 20.66 -14.12
N ASN A 77 -7.36 19.92 -15.16
CA ASN A 77 -8.25 18.77 -14.99
C ASN A 77 -7.45 17.53 -14.63
N TYR A 78 -7.95 16.76 -13.67
CA TYR A 78 -7.34 15.48 -13.36
C TYR A 78 -7.95 14.40 -14.24
N PRO A 79 -7.15 13.62 -14.99
CA PRO A 79 -7.68 12.53 -15.82
C PRO A 79 -7.98 11.31 -14.95
N ALA A 80 -9.00 11.40 -14.09
CA ALA A 80 -9.37 10.38 -13.11
C ALA A 80 -9.64 9.03 -13.78
N LYS A 81 -9.32 7.95 -13.06
CA LYS A 81 -9.53 6.58 -13.50
C LYS A 81 -10.18 5.76 -12.41
N LYS A 82 -10.88 4.70 -12.82
CA LYS A 82 -11.42 3.71 -11.90
C LYS A 82 -10.34 3.22 -10.94
N GLY A 83 -10.63 3.33 -9.64
CA GLY A 83 -9.76 2.90 -8.55
C GLY A 83 -8.86 4.01 -8.00
N ASP A 84 -8.84 5.20 -8.61
CA ASP A 84 -8.13 6.33 -8.02
C ASP A 84 -8.76 6.76 -6.70
N ILE A 85 -7.93 7.23 -5.77
CA ILE A 85 -8.35 7.78 -4.48
C ILE A 85 -8.24 9.30 -4.56
N PHE A 86 -9.35 10.01 -4.34
CA PHE A 86 -9.29 11.47 -4.17
C PHE A 86 -9.18 11.82 -2.70
N ILE A 87 -8.49 12.92 -2.42
CA ILE A 87 -8.45 13.58 -1.12
C ILE A 87 -8.75 15.06 -1.34
N TRP A 88 -9.77 15.56 -0.66
CA TRP A 88 -10.11 16.97 -0.60
C TRP A 88 -9.52 17.62 0.66
N GLY A 89 -9.04 18.84 0.50
CA GLY A 89 -8.39 19.64 1.52
C GLY A 89 -6.87 19.76 1.31
N THR A 90 -6.28 20.77 1.94
CA THR A 90 -4.84 21.01 1.87
C THR A 90 -4.10 20.10 2.85
N ARG A 91 -3.09 19.37 2.39
CA ARG A 91 -2.21 18.55 3.24
C ARG A 91 -1.68 19.38 4.42
N GLY A 92 -1.75 18.82 5.62
CA GLY A 92 -1.49 19.49 6.90
C GLY A 92 -2.74 20.15 7.52
N GLN A 93 -3.88 20.17 6.83
CA GLN A 93 -5.11 20.87 7.25
C GLN A 93 -6.37 20.02 7.01
N THR A 94 -6.25 18.71 6.83
CA THR A 94 -7.38 17.83 6.48
C THR A 94 -7.99 17.05 7.66
N LEU A 95 -7.74 17.50 8.90
CA LEU A 95 -8.28 16.88 10.11
C LEU A 95 -9.78 17.17 10.30
N GLY A 96 -10.50 16.22 10.89
CA GLY A 96 -11.92 16.37 11.20
C GLY A 96 -12.75 16.65 9.93
N ALA A 97 -13.61 17.67 10.00
CA ALA A 97 -14.47 18.08 8.90
C ALA A 97 -13.74 18.84 7.77
N ALA A 98 -12.47 19.20 7.94
CA ALA A 98 -11.70 19.96 6.95
C ALA A 98 -11.16 19.10 5.80
N GLY A 99 -11.27 17.77 5.91
CA GLY A 99 -10.84 16.82 4.88
C GLY A 99 -11.96 15.88 4.45
N HIS A 100 -11.90 15.42 3.20
CA HIS A 100 -12.81 14.40 2.69
C HIS A 100 -12.11 13.50 1.68
N THR A 101 -12.57 12.27 1.50
CA THR A 101 -11.92 11.29 0.60
C THR A 101 -12.90 10.21 0.13
N GLY A 102 -12.55 9.54 -0.95
CA GLY A 102 -13.32 8.48 -1.58
C GLY A 102 -12.60 7.87 -2.79
N ILE A 103 -13.31 7.06 -3.56
CA ILE A 103 -12.74 6.25 -4.65
C ILE A 103 -13.50 6.54 -5.94
N PHE A 104 -12.78 6.82 -7.04
CA PHE A 104 -13.39 6.84 -8.37
C PHE A 104 -13.76 5.41 -8.81
N ILE A 105 -14.99 5.20 -9.28
CA ILE A 105 -15.49 3.87 -9.68
C ILE A 105 -15.52 3.64 -11.19
N ASP A 106 -15.28 4.69 -11.96
CA ASP A 106 -15.15 4.68 -13.41
C ASP A 106 -14.17 5.77 -13.90
N ASP A 107 -14.08 5.92 -15.21
CA ASP A 107 -13.26 6.93 -15.90
C ASP A 107 -14.09 8.17 -16.29
N SER A 108 -15.26 8.36 -15.66
CA SER A 108 -16.25 9.40 -15.95
C SER A 108 -16.71 10.10 -14.68
N ASP A 109 -15.77 10.26 -13.74
CA ASP A 109 -15.90 11.03 -12.50
C ASP A 109 -16.99 10.56 -11.53
N GLN A 110 -17.48 9.33 -11.63
CA GLN A 110 -18.30 8.77 -10.56
C GLN A 110 -17.43 8.33 -9.39
N ILE A 111 -17.83 8.72 -8.18
CA ILE A 111 -17.15 8.38 -6.94
C ILE A 111 -18.04 7.57 -6.02
N ILE A 112 -17.43 6.67 -5.25
CA ILE A 112 -18.03 6.02 -4.09
C ILE A 112 -17.32 6.49 -2.82
N HIS A 113 -18.07 6.97 -1.84
CA HIS A 113 -17.52 7.56 -0.63
C HIS A 113 -18.51 7.49 0.53
N CYS A 114 -17.99 7.42 1.76
CA CYS A 114 -18.81 7.60 2.96
C CYS A 114 -18.86 9.09 3.30
N ASN A 115 -20.04 9.68 3.38
CA ASN A 115 -20.17 11.13 3.56
C ASN A 115 -21.31 11.53 4.49
N TYR A 116 -21.14 12.70 5.09
CA TYR A 116 -22.09 13.28 6.04
C TYR A 116 -23.41 13.67 5.36
N GLY A 117 -23.35 14.29 4.17
CA GLY A 117 -24.53 14.85 3.49
C GLY A 117 -25.61 13.82 3.15
N PHE A 118 -25.20 12.59 2.82
CA PHE A 118 -26.10 11.48 2.53
C PHE A 118 -26.14 10.42 3.65
N ASN A 119 -25.51 10.70 4.80
CA ASN A 119 -25.45 9.83 5.97
C ASN A 119 -25.10 8.36 5.65
N GLY A 120 -24.00 8.12 4.95
CA GLY A 120 -23.59 6.76 4.61
C GLY A 120 -22.69 6.69 3.41
N ILE A 121 -22.56 5.47 2.85
CA ILE A 121 -21.85 5.24 1.59
C ILE A 121 -22.82 5.41 0.42
N THR A 122 -22.47 6.32 -0.49
CA THR A 122 -23.23 6.60 -1.72
C THR A 122 -22.30 6.67 -2.93
N VAL A 123 -22.91 6.53 -4.11
CA VAL A 123 -22.28 6.84 -5.39
C VAL A 123 -22.82 8.19 -5.86
N ASN A 124 -21.92 9.08 -6.23
CA ASN A 124 -22.25 10.41 -6.71
C ASN A 124 -21.29 10.84 -7.82
N ASP A 125 -21.73 11.80 -8.62
CA ASP A 125 -20.85 12.55 -9.50
C ASP A 125 -19.86 13.39 -8.69
N HIS A 126 -18.57 13.25 -8.97
CA HIS A 126 -17.51 13.92 -8.22
C HIS A 126 -17.65 15.43 -8.28
N ASP A 127 -17.80 16.00 -9.48
CA ASP A 127 -17.79 17.44 -9.69
C ASP A 127 -19.02 18.10 -9.08
N TYR A 128 -20.17 17.43 -9.11
CA TYR A 128 -21.36 17.87 -8.40
C TYR A 128 -21.11 17.99 -6.89
N ILE A 129 -20.58 16.95 -6.24
CA ILE A 129 -20.32 16.97 -4.79
C ILE A 129 -19.19 17.95 -4.46
N TRP A 130 -18.15 18.01 -5.29
CA TRP A 130 -17.02 18.93 -5.11
C TRP A 130 -17.47 20.39 -5.14
N ASN A 131 -18.34 20.76 -6.09
CA ASN A 131 -18.95 22.08 -6.15
C ASN A 131 -19.82 22.39 -4.91
N LEU A 132 -20.62 21.43 -4.45
CA LEU A 132 -21.44 21.61 -3.22
C LEU A 132 -20.59 21.83 -1.96
N ASN A 133 -19.35 21.36 -1.94
CA ASN A 133 -18.42 21.52 -0.82
C ASN A 133 -17.50 22.75 -0.96
N GLY A 134 -17.79 23.64 -1.91
CA GLY A 134 -17.04 24.89 -2.10
C GLY A 134 -15.69 24.68 -2.82
N GLN A 135 -15.60 23.65 -3.66
CA GLN A 135 -14.44 23.35 -4.50
C GLN A 135 -13.11 23.30 -3.70
N PRO A 136 -13.03 22.45 -2.65
CA PRO A 136 -11.80 22.33 -1.86
C PRO A 136 -10.63 21.88 -2.74
N ALA A 137 -9.40 22.22 -2.31
CA ALA A 137 -8.20 21.71 -2.98
C ALA A 137 -8.28 20.18 -3.12
N ILE A 138 -7.86 19.64 -4.26
CA ILE A 138 -7.96 18.21 -4.55
C ILE A 138 -6.58 17.63 -4.88
N THR A 139 -6.32 16.46 -4.31
CA THR A 139 -5.21 15.58 -4.67
C THR A 139 -5.79 14.23 -5.06
N ILE A 140 -5.35 13.67 -6.19
CA ILE A 140 -5.75 12.34 -6.64
C ILE A 140 -4.54 11.42 -6.64
N TYR A 141 -4.71 10.23 -6.09
CA TYR A 141 -3.71 9.16 -6.08
C TYR A 141 -4.15 8.01 -6.96
N ARG A 142 -3.24 7.56 -7.84
CA ARG A 142 -3.42 6.38 -8.66
C ARG A 142 -2.46 5.29 -8.23
N PHE A 143 -2.98 4.07 -8.11
CA PHE A 143 -2.13 2.92 -7.90
C PHE A 143 -1.36 2.62 -9.18
N LYS A 144 -0.04 2.79 -9.11
CA LYS A 144 0.89 2.44 -10.18
C LYS A 144 1.67 1.25 -9.66
N GLY A 145 1.08 0.05 -9.74
CA GLY A 145 1.81 -1.18 -9.40
C GLY A 145 3.19 -1.15 -10.05
N GLU A 146 4.23 -1.47 -9.27
CA GLU A 146 5.67 -1.33 -9.56
C GLU A 146 6.04 -0.80 -10.96
N GLN A 147 5.99 0.52 -11.16
CA GLN A 147 6.96 1.16 -12.05
C GLN A 147 8.23 1.39 -11.25
N THR A 148 9.17 0.44 -11.39
CA THR A 148 10.59 0.67 -11.18
C THR A 148 11.10 1.70 -12.19
N GLU A 149 10.94 2.97 -11.90
CA GLU A 149 12.05 3.93 -12.02
C GLU A 149 12.37 4.40 -10.60
N LYS A 150 13.24 3.61 -9.98
CA LYS A 150 13.77 3.74 -8.63
C LYS A 150 14.83 4.87 -8.61
N PRO A 151 15.24 5.40 -7.44
CA PRO A 151 15.71 4.52 -6.39
C PRO A 151 15.26 4.83 -4.96
N ALA A 152 14.93 3.71 -4.27
CA ALA A 152 14.68 3.51 -2.85
C ALA A 152 13.23 3.77 -2.40
N THR A 153 12.48 2.85 -1.78
CA THR A 153 12.76 1.51 -1.22
C THR A 153 11.39 0.90 -0.87
N GLU A 154 10.94 -0.14 -1.57
CA GLU A 154 9.71 -0.88 -1.25
C GLU A 154 10.05 -2.26 -0.65
N GLN A 155 9.33 -2.62 0.42
CA GLN A 155 9.21 -3.96 0.95
C GLN A 155 7.72 -4.29 1.09
N ASN A 156 7.22 -5.22 0.27
CA ASN A 156 6.04 -6.02 0.56
C ASN A 156 6.35 -7.51 0.35
N LYS A 157 5.78 -8.36 1.22
CA LYS A 157 5.35 -9.75 0.95
C LYS A 157 4.52 -10.25 2.16
N PRO A 158 3.75 -11.35 2.05
CA PRO A 158 3.39 -12.14 0.86
C PRO A 158 1.88 -12.52 0.79
N ASP A 159 1.46 -13.05 -0.37
CA ASP A 159 0.35 -14.00 -0.46
C ASP A 159 0.85 -15.29 -1.11
N SER A 160 0.39 -16.42 -0.58
CA SER A 160 0.88 -17.77 -0.83
C SER A 160 -0.08 -18.50 -1.77
N SER A 161 0.35 -18.75 -3.00
CA SER A 161 -0.03 -19.95 -3.80
C SER A 161 0.47 -19.84 -5.23
N ASN A 162 1.78 -19.92 -5.41
CA ASN A 162 2.41 -20.61 -6.54
C ASN A 162 3.94 -20.53 -6.35
N GLY A 163 4.64 -21.63 -6.61
CA GLY A 163 6.09 -21.72 -6.48
C GLY A 163 6.83 -20.82 -7.48
N GLY A 164 7.01 -19.54 -7.12
CA GLY A 164 7.72 -18.54 -7.92
C GLY A 164 8.60 -17.63 -7.07
N ASN A 165 9.91 -17.90 -7.11
CA ASN A 165 11.05 -16.98 -6.94
C ASN A 165 11.07 -16.04 -5.72
N ASN A 166 11.58 -16.55 -4.59
CA ASN A 166 12.09 -15.71 -3.51
C ASN A 166 13.56 -16.07 -3.23
N MET A 167 14.42 -15.80 -4.22
CA MET A 167 15.87 -15.95 -4.10
C MET A 167 16.50 -14.58 -3.86
N TYR A 168 17.19 -14.39 -2.73
CA TYR A 168 17.91 -13.15 -2.40
C TYR A 168 19.04 -13.39 -1.40
N THR A 169 20.01 -12.47 -1.36
CA THR A 169 21.07 -12.47 -0.33
C THR A 169 20.93 -11.31 0.65
N TYR A 170 21.32 -11.50 1.92
CA TYR A 170 21.41 -10.42 2.91
C TYR A 170 22.72 -10.48 3.71
N ILE A 171 23.13 -9.36 4.29
CA ILE A 171 24.28 -9.26 5.19
C ILE A 171 23.77 -9.25 6.64
N LYS A 172 24.28 -10.14 7.47
CA LYS A 172 24.09 -10.13 8.93
C LYS A 172 25.37 -9.62 9.59
N ARG A 173 25.26 -8.50 10.31
CA ARG A 173 26.32 -7.98 11.17
C ARG A 173 26.21 -8.62 12.55
N LEU A 174 27.22 -9.40 12.91
CA LEU A 174 27.33 -10.08 14.20
C LEU A 174 27.71 -9.08 15.33
N PRO A 175 27.47 -9.43 16.61
CA PRO A 175 27.86 -8.59 17.75
C PRO A 175 29.35 -8.24 17.79
N ASN A 176 30.21 -9.11 17.23
CA ASN A 176 31.66 -8.90 17.13
C ASN A 176 32.08 -8.01 15.95
N GLY A 177 31.13 -7.40 15.25
CA GLY A 177 31.38 -6.52 14.10
C GLY A 177 31.68 -7.24 12.79
N ARG A 178 31.75 -8.59 12.76
CA ARG A 178 31.90 -9.34 11.50
C ARG A 178 30.62 -9.37 10.69
N ASP A 179 30.77 -9.49 9.38
CA ASP A 179 29.66 -9.72 8.46
C ASP A 179 29.59 -11.16 8.00
N GLU A 180 28.36 -11.63 7.89
CA GLU A 180 28.02 -12.87 7.23
C GLU A 180 27.06 -12.58 6.09
N ILE A 181 27.24 -13.24 4.95
CA ILE A 181 26.30 -13.17 3.83
C ILE A 181 25.47 -14.45 3.84
N TRP A 182 24.17 -14.30 3.73
CA TRP A 182 23.21 -15.39 3.78
C TRP A 182 22.36 -15.36 2.52
N PHE A 183 22.18 -16.53 1.90
CA PHE A 183 21.29 -16.71 0.76
C PHE A 183 19.97 -17.32 1.23
N VAL A 184 18.86 -16.74 0.80
CA VAL A 184 17.51 -17.25 1.00
C VAL A 184 16.99 -17.77 -0.33
N ASN A 185 16.41 -18.97 -0.32
CA ASN A 185 15.67 -19.53 -1.45
C ASN A 185 14.34 -20.11 -0.93
N GLY A 186 13.26 -19.37 -1.16
CA GLY A 186 11.94 -19.73 -0.67
C GLY A 186 11.89 -19.73 0.86
N THR A 187 11.65 -20.90 1.47
CA THR A 187 11.58 -21.09 2.92
C THR A 187 12.89 -21.59 3.54
N THR A 188 13.98 -21.60 2.77
CA THR A 188 15.29 -22.08 3.22
C THR A 188 16.33 -20.98 3.14
N ARG A 189 17.36 -21.07 3.98
CA ARG A 189 18.52 -20.19 3.91
C ARG A 189 19.82 -20.92 4.18
N MET A 190 20.93 -20.36 3.70
CA MET A 190 22.27 -20.89 3.90
C MET A 190 23.30 -19.79 4.04
N TYR A 191 24.32 -20.05 4.86
CA TYR A 191 25.47 -19.16 5.02
C TYR A 191 26.40 -19.28 3.81
N LEU A 192 26.90 -18.16 3.30
CA LEU A 192 27.85 -18.08 2.19
C LEU A 192 29.23 -17.69 2.74
N PRO A 193 30.14 -18.66 2.97
CA PRO A 193 31.39 -18.41 3.68
C PRO A 193 32.47 -17.70 2.85
N THR A 194 32.35 -17.68 1.52
CA THR A 194 33.36 -17.09 0.63
C THR A 194 32.73 -16.28 -0.50
N GLY A 195 33.52 -15.37 -1.10
CA GLY A 195 33.08 -14.55 -2.22
C GLY A 195 32.55 -15.36 -3.41
N LYS A 196 33.14 -16.53 -3.68
CA LYS A 196 32.68 -17.45 -4.74
C LYS A 196 31.24 -17.94 -4.50
N HIS A 197 30.89 -18.30 -3.26
CA HIS A 197 29.53 -18.71 -2.92
C HIS A 197 28.53 -17.55 -3.11
N VAL A 198 28.97 -16.31 -2.85
CA VAL A 198 28.15 -15.11 -3.07
C VAL A 198 27.93 -14.87 -4.56
N GLU A 199 28.96 -15.02 -5.40
CA GLU A 199 28.85 -14.88 -6.85
C GLU A 199 27.91 -15.92 -7.46
N GLU A 200 28.01 -17.18 -7.04
CA GLU A 200 27.13 -18.27 -7.49
C GLU A 200 25.67 -18.04 -7.06
N ALA A 201 25.44 -17.60 -5.82
CA ALA A 201 24.11 -17.23 -5.35
C ALA A 201 23.54 -16.05 -6.15
N ASN A 202 24.35 -15.03 -6.40
CA ASN A 202 23.95 -13.86 -7.20
C ASN A 202 23.64 -14.21 -8.65
N ALA A 203 24.39 -15.14 -9.25
CA ALA A 203 24.11 -15.63 -10.59
C ALA A 203 22.77 -16.39 -10.65
N LEU A 204 22.46 -17.22 -9.65
CA LEU A 204 21.17 -17.89 -9.53
C LEU A 204 20.04 -16.89 -9.35
N ILE A 205 20.21 -15.91 -8.47
CA ILE A 205 19.24 -14.84 -8.23
C ILE A 205 18.92 -14.10 -9.53
N LYS A 206 19.94 -13.64 -10.26
CA LYS A 206 19.77 -12.95 -11.56
C LYS A 206 19.08 -13.84 -12.60
N ARG A 207 19.47 -15.11 -12.67
CA ARG A 207 18.89 -16.09 -13.62
C ARG A 207 17.39 -16.28 -13.43
N TYR A 208 16.91 -16.19 -12.19
CA TYR A 208 15.50 -16.32 -11.85
C TYR A 208 14.80 -14.95 -11.61
N GLY A 209 15.39 -13.86 -12.10
CA GLY A 209 14.77 -12.53 -12.09
C GLY A 209 14.72 -11.86 -10.72
N GLY A 210 15.51 -12.31 -9.74
CA GLY A 210 15.66 -11.67 -8.45
C GLY A 210 16.76 -10.60 -8.44
N THR A 211 16.80 -9.79 -7.38
CA THR A 211 17.82 -8.75 -7.18
C THR A 211 19.00 -9.25 -6.35
N THR A 212 20.22 -8.86 -6.75
CA THR A 212 21.45 -9.11 -5.98
C THR A 212 21.74 -8.03 -4.94
N ASP A 213 20.81 -7.11 -4.73
CA ASP A 213 20.93 -6.09 -3.69
C ASP A 213 20.94 -6.76 -2.31
N GLN A 214 21.94 -6.40 -1.51
CA GLN A 214 22.10 -6.95 -0.17
C GLN A 214 21.64 -5.93 0.86
N VAL A 215 20.59 -6.28 1.60
CA VAL A 215 20.21 -5.54 2.80
C VAL A 215 21.09 -5.99 3.95
N ARG A 216 21.63 -5.02 4.69
CA ARG A 216 22.45 -5.25 5.89
C ARG A 216 21.58 -5.13 7.14
N TYR A 217 21.56 -6.19 7.94
CA TYR A 217 20.85 -6.25 9.21
C TYR A 217 21.84 -6.41 10.38
N ASN A 218 21.62 -5.66 11.46
CA ASN A 218 22.29 -5.92 12.73
C ASN A 218 21.69 -7.16 13.41
N TYR A 219 22.48 -7.84 14.25
CA TYR A 219 22.09 -9.08 14.93
C TYR A 219 20.82 -8.97 15.79
N ASP A 220 20.48 -7.77 16.27
CA ASP A 220 19.31 -7.46 17.10
C ASP A 220 18.10 -6.95 16.29
N ASN A 221 18.25 -6.80 14.97
CA ASN A 221 17.23 -6.26 14.09
C ASN A 221 15.98 -7.16 14.04
N TYR A 222 14.81 -6.56 14.20
CA TYR A 222 13.53 -7.28 14.16
C TYR A 222 13.27 -7.99 12.82
N GLY A 223 13.63 -7.36 11.70
CA GLY A 223 13.50 -7.96 10.36
C GLY A 223 14.38 -9.20 10.18
N LEU A 224 15.60 -9.18 10.72
CA LEU A 224 16.46 -10.35 10.73
C LEU A 224 15.83 -11.51 11.51
N LYS A 225 15.28 -11.25 12.71
CA LYS A 225 14.60 -12.29 13.51
C LYS A 225 13.40 -12.89 12.78
N MET A 226 12.65 -12.09 12.02
CA MET A 226 11.54 -12.56 11.20
C MET A 226 11.99 -13.45 10.04
N ILE A 227 13.12 -13.13 9.39
CA ILE A 227 13.73 -14.00 8.39
C ILE A 227 14.20 -15.31 9.06
N GLU A 228 14.78 -15.22 10.26
CA GLU A 228 15.22 -16.37 11.06
C GLU A 228 14.10 -17.27 11.57
N SER A 229 12.92 -16.74 11.86
CA SER A 229 11.77 -17.56 12.26
C SER A 229 11.03 -18.17 11.07
N SER A 230 11.07 -17.52 9.89
CA SER A 230 10.33 -17.95 8.70
C SER A 230 11.14 -18.81 7.71
N THR A 231 12.45 -18.92 7.90
CA THR A 231 13.33 -19.71 7.04
C THR A 231 14.10 -20.79 7.81
N LYS A 232 14.17 -21.99 7.22
CA LYS A 232 14.98 -23.09 7.74
C LYS A 232 16.43 -22.93 7.32
N GLU A 233 17.35 -22.93 8.27
CA GLU A 233 18.79 -22.97 7.99
C GLU A 233 19.21 -24.35 7.45
N ILE A 234 19.88 -24.34 6.31
CA ILE A 234 20.51 -25.50 5.67
C ILE A 234 22.01 -25.29 5.72
N LYS A 235 22.72 -26.31 6.21
CA LYS A 235 24.18 -26.35 6.30
C LYS A 235 24.70 -27.27 5.21
N PHE A 236 25.74 -26.81 4.50
CA PHE A 236 26.53 -27.60 3.57
C PHE A 236 27.90 -27.88 4.17
#